data_AF-A0A7H0IQ32-F1
#
_entry.id   AF-A0A7H0IQ32-F1
#
_cell.length_a   1.000
_cell.length_b   1.000
_cell.length_c   1.000
_cell.angle_alpha   90.00
_cell.angle_beta   90.00
_cell.angle_gamma   90.00
#
_symmetry.space_group_name_H-M   'P 1'
#
loop_
_entity.id
_entity.type
_entity.pdbx_description
1 polymer ?
#
loop_
_entity_poly.entity_id
_entity_poly.type
_entity_poly.pdbx_seq_one_letter_code
_entity_poly.pdbx_strand_id
1 'polypeptide(L)'
;MRDRIAFLFPGQGAYLPGLLTGFLDPYPQIGPVLRDVDGVCAEYGHRPVSELLLDTGAPPIDTLLAEHPEALHLCIFTASLACAAVCAAEGVRADVLVGHSFGEWAALTLAGVWTPVEAARLICERDRVCRQAGIEPGGLLAVAVGPDTARHLAGVVDEWSLGVAVSNGPGQSVLAGPEAGLDQAQAVASALGVRAVRVKAAYPYHSPWMRAAGETFREVMERSGARVPTQRVYSPISGSYVSTADGVRDIGAGHMVVPVDFLAALHVLRRDQVTVFVECGAKDIVTRLAAEVLPGVRTLAPMARRGGPQAARTVLAGAAVPAAVPPVPSAATVPAPRRPQGDEVPSAAAVPEESVEAEALPPRAELITALCAHYAERLGYPPDVVTDDVDLEVDLGIDSLRQAEVLASLYARYGLDASGSGDPLRRQTLPDIADHLMALPRLSAPVPVS
;
A
#
# COMPACT_ATOMS: atom_id res chain seq x y z
N MET A 1 -28.59 -0.77 -7.75
CA MET A 1 -27.90 -1.01 -6.46
C MET A 1 -27.37 0.33 -5.97
N ARG A 2 -27.37 0.59 -4.66
CA ARG A 2 -26.78 1.81 -4.11
C ARG A 2 -25.26 1.72 -4.21
N ASP A 3 -24.61 2.83 -4.58
CA ASP A 3 -23.14 2.96 -4.53
C ASP A 3 -22.65 2.66 -3.11
N ARG A 4 -21.67 1.74 -2.97
CA ARG A 4 -21.01 1.49 -1.69
C ARG A 4 -19.86 2.47 -1.51
N ILE A 5 -19.79 3.06 -0.32
CA ILE A 5 -18.89 4.16 0.03
C ILE A 5 -17.82 3.68 0.99
N ALA A 6 -16.55 3.88 0.65
CA ALA A 6 -15.43 3.72 1.57
C ALA A 6 -14.98 5.08 2.10
N PHE A 7 -14.80 5.19 3.42
CA PHE A 7 -14.01 6.29 3.99
C PHE A 7 -12.56 5.84 4.09
N LEU A 8 -11.67 6.65 3.53
CA LEU A 8 -10.22 6.46 3.54
C LEU A 8 -9.60 7.47 4.49
N PHE A 9 -8.84 6.99 5.47
CA PHE A 9 -8.15 7.84 6.45
C PHE A 9 -6.66 7.91 6.13
N PRO A 10 -6.09 9.10 5.90
CA PRO A 10 -4.71 9.22 5.44
C PRO A 10 -3.68 9.13 6.57
N GLY A 11 -2.43 8.87 6.18
CA GLY A 11 -1.29 8.81 7.10
C GLY A 11 -0.62 10.15 7.41
N GLN A 12 0.65 10.10 7.85
CA GLN A 12 1.42 11.21 8.42
C GLN A 12 1.53 12.47 7.52
N GLY A 13 1.40 12.34 6.20
CA GLY A 13 1.50 13.48 5.27
C GLY A 13 0.28 14.42 5.24
N ALA A 14 -0.80 14.09 5.96
CA ALA A 14 -2.11 14.72 5.84
C ALA A 14 -2.42 15.80 6.89
N TYR A 15 -1.43 16.63 7.21
CA TYR A 15 -1.61 17.83 8.03
C TYR A 15 -1.63 19.11 7.18
N LEU A 16 -2.42 20.09 7.63
CA LEU A 16 -2.46 21.44 7.11
C LEU A 16 -2.76 22.44 8.25
N PRO A 17 -1.97 23.51 8.43
CA PRO A 17 -2.27 24.60 9.37
C PRO A 17 -3.63 25.22 9.11
N GLY A 18 -4.42 25.43 10.17
CA GLY A 18 -5.73 26.09 10.05
C GLY A 18 -6.76 25.31 9.22
N LEU A 19 -6.60 23.98 9.07
CA LEU A 19 -7.52 23.16 8.27
C LEU A 19 -9.00 23.38 8.62
N LEU A 20 -9.29 23.52 9.91
CA LEU A 20 -10.65 23.62 10.46
C LEU A 20 -11.12 25.08 10.60
N THR A 21 -10.33 26.05 10.14
CA THR A 21 -10.75 27.46 10.10
C THR A 21 -12.04 27.60 9.28
N GLY A 22 -13.07 28.15 9.92
CA GLY A 22 -14.40 28.32 9.33
C GLY A 22 -15.30 27.07 9.34
N PHE A 23 -14.82 25.91 9.81
CA PHE A 23 -15.64 24.70 9.89
C PHE A 23 -16.47 24.60 11.18
N LEU A 24 -16.10 25.29 12.26
CA LEU A 24 -16.79 25.17 13.55
C LEU A 24 -18.24 25.67 13.52
N ASP A 25 -18.50 26.82 12.90
CA ASP A 25 -19.84 27.39 12.79
C ASP A 25 -20.80 26.52 11.94
N PRO A 26 -20.43 26.08 10.72
CA PRO A 26 -21.28 25.21 9.91
C PRO A 26 -21.38 23.77 10.46
N TYR A 27 -20.42 23.34 11.29
CA TYR A 27 -20.30 21.97 11.79
C TYR A 27 -19.93 21.93 13.29
N PRO A 28 -20.87 22.28 14.19
CA PRO A 28 -20.61 22.37 15.62
C PRO A 28 -20.18 21.04 16.26
N GLN A 29 -20.44 19.90 15.60
CA GLN A 29 -19.99 18.57 16.04
C GLN A 29 -18.46 18.39 16.03
N ILE A 30 -17.70 19.29 15.40
CA ILE A 30 -16.23 19.30 15.45
C ILE A 30 -15.74 19.75 16.85
N GLY A 31 -16.48 20.64 17.52
CA GLY A 31 -16.09 21.22 18.80
C GLY A 31 -15.81 20.18 19.90
N PRO A 32 -16.69 19.18 20.12
CA PRO A 32 -16.40 18.08 21.03
C PRO A 32 -15.11 17.31 20.71
N VAL A 33 -14.86 17.00 19.44
CA VAL A 33 -13.65 16.26 19.02
C VAL A 33 -12.38 17.04 19.38
N LEU A 34 -12.36 18.35 19.12
CA LEU A 34 -11.23 19.21 19.50
C LEU A 34 -11.03 19.23 21.01
N ARG A 35 -12.10 19.41 21.80
CA ARG A 35 -12.01 19.44 23.27
C ARG A 35 -11.50 18.12 23.85
N ASP A 36 -11.99 17.00 23.31
CA ASP A 36 -11.59 15.67 23.76
C ASP A 36 -10.09 15.46 23.54
N VAL A 37 -9.57 15.81 22.35
CA VAL A 37 -8.15 15.63 22.03
C VAL A 37 -7.26 16.68 22.70
N ASP A 38 -7.71 17.93 22.82
CA ASP A 38 -7.00 18.96 23.59
C ASP A 38 -6.86 18.59 25.07
N GLY A 39 -7.88 17.95 25.64
CA GLY A 39 -7.81 17.41 27.00
C GLY A 39 -6.69 16.38 27.17
N VAL A 40 -6.51 15.50 26.17
CA VAL A 40 -5.39 14.55 26.12
C VAL A 40 -4.06 15.27 25.88
N CYS A 41 -4.02 16.29 25.02
CA CYS A 41 -2.81 17.11 24.84
C CYS A 41 -2.36 17.70 26.17
N ALA A 42 -3.28 18.26 26.96
CA ALA A 42 -2.99 18.80 28.28
C ALA A 42 -2.49 17.75 29.27
N GLU A 43 -3.09 16.55 29.28
CA GLU A 43 -2.65 15.41 30.11
C GLU A 43 -1.19 15.03 29.85
N TYR A 44 -0.75 15.10 28.59
CA TYR A 44 0.61 14.73 28.17
C TYR A 44 1.58 15.92 28.03
N GLY A 45 1.12 17.15 28.32
CA GLY A 45 1.91 18.37 28.15
C GLY A 45 2.25 18.70 26.70
N HIS A 46 1.41 18.27 25.76
CA HIS A 46 1.54 18.56 24.32
C HIS A 46 0.81 19.84 23.95
N ARG A 47 1.18 20.43 22.81
CA ARG A 47 0.48 21.59 22.26
C ARG A 47 -0.96 21.20 21.89
N PRO A 48 -1.98 22.00 22.24
CA PRO A 48 -3.36 21.74 21.84
C PRO A 48 -3.50 21.65 20.31
N VAL A 49 -4.30 20.69 19.84
CA VAL A 49 -4.57 20.53 18.41
C VAL A 49 -5.47 21.66 17.88
N SER A 50 -6.29 22.28 18.73
CA SER A 50 -7.10 23.43 18.34
C SER A 50 -6.27 24.63 17.91
N GLU A 51 -5.16 24.92 18.60
CA GLU A 51 -4.22 25.99 18.22
C GLU A 51 -3.58 25.75 16.84
N LEU A 52 -3.42 24.48 16.45
CA LEU A 52 -2.78 24.10 15.19
C LEU A 52 -3.77 23.99 14.03
N LEU A 53 -4.96 23.47 14.30
CA LEU A 53 -5.99 23.21 13.29
C LEU A 53 -6.92 24.41 13.04
N LEU A 54 -6.94 25.43 13.90
CA LEU A 54 -7.78 26.62 13.75
C LEU A 54 -7.00 27.88 13.35
N ASP A 55 -5.67 27.88 13.49
CA ASP A 55 -4.82 28.99 13.08
C ASP A 55 -4.08 28.68 11.76
N THR A 56 -4.35 29.47 10.73
CA THR A 56 -3.64 29.39 9.45
C THR A 56 -2.16 29.78 9.54
N GLY A 57 -1.76 30.46 10.62
CA GLY A 57 -0.37 30.80 10.96
C GLY A 57 0.37 29.71 11.75
N ALA A 58 -0.29 28.59 12.07
CA ALA A 58 0.35 27.50 12.79
C ALA A 58 1.55 26.90 12.01
N PRO A 59 2.53 26.29 12.71
CA PRO A 59 3.73 25.75 12.06
C PRO A 59 3.42 24.75 10.94
N PRO A 60 4.22 24.74 9.85
CA PRO A 60 4.05 23.77 8.77
C PRO A 60 4.39 22.35 9.23
N ILE A 61 3.99 21.37 8.42
CA ILE A 61 4.20 19.94 8.71
C ILE A 61 5.64 19.60 9.06
N ASP A 62 6.61 20.21 8.38
CA ASP A 62 8.03 19.91 8.56
C ASP A 62 8.54 20.33 9.94
N THR A 63 8.09 21.49 10.42
CA THR A 63 8.42 21.98 11.76
C THR A 63 7.80 21.09 12.83
N LEU A 64 6.52 20.74 12.70
CA LEU A 64 5.88 19.86 13.67
C LEU A 64 6.49 18.46 13.66
N LEU A 65 6.83 17.90 12.49
CA LEU A 65 7.47 16.60 12.43
C LEU A 65 8.83 16.57 13.15
N ALA A 66 9.61 17.65 13.02
CA ALA A 66 10.93 17.75 13.62
C ALA A 66 10.87 18.04 15.13
N GLU A 67 9.96 18.91 15.57
CA GLU A 67 9.97 19.46 16.93
C GLU A 67 8.86 18.89 17.82
N HIS A 68 7.71 18.54 17.24
CA HIS A 68 6.49 18.16 17.96
C HIS A 68 5.71 17.03 17.23
N PRO A 69 6.33 15.87 16.95
CA PRO A 69 5.72 14.80 16.15
C PRO A 69 4.42 14.28 16.77
N GLU A 70 4.31 14.29 18.10
CA GLU A 70 3.08 13.94 18.82
C GLU A 70 1.90 14.88 18.49
N ALA A 71 2.14 16.19 18.44
CA ALA A 71 1.11 17.16 18.09
C ALA A 71 0.70 17.01 16.62
N LEU A 72 1.65 16.70 15.72
CA LEU A 72 1.35 16.39 14.33
C LEU A 72 0.41 15.19 14.20
N HIS A 73 0.73 14.08 14.88
CA HIS A 73 -0.07 12.87 14.86
C HIS A 73 -1.49 13.11 15.40
N LEU A 74 -1.62 13.80 16.53
CA LEU A 74 -2.92 14.16 17.09
C LEU A 74 -3.71 15.10 16.16
N CYS A 75 -3.05 16.02 15.47
CA CYS A 75 -3.71 16.88 14.47
C CYS A 75 -4.28 16.07 13.30
N ILE A 76 -3.52 15.11 12.76
CA ILE A 76 -3.96 14.26 11.64
C ILE A 76 -5.15 13.39 12.04
N PHE A 77 -5.07 12.80 13.24
CA PHE A 77 -6.15 12.02 13.82
C PHE A 77 -7.42 12.87 14.02
N THR A 78 -7.27 14.06 14.61
CA THR A 78 -8.39 14.98 14.87
C THR A 78 -9.03 15.49 13.59
N ALA A 79 -8.22 15.88 12.60
CA ALA A 79 -8.68 16.29 11.28
C ALA A 79 -9.49 15.19 10.58
N SER A 80 -9.04 13.94 10.72
CA SER A 80 -9.72 12.77 10.16
C SER A 80 -11.11 12.56 10.77
N LEU A 81 -11.21 12.63 12.10
CA LEU A 81 -12.49 12.53 12.81
C LEU A 81 -13.42 13.71 12.51
N ALA A 82 -12.87 14.93 12.43
CA ALA A 82 -13.62 16.12 12.05
C ALA A 82 -14.19 15.99 10.63
N CYS A 83 -13.40 15.51 9.67
CA CYS A 83 -13.85 15.28 8.30
C CYS A 83 -14.96 14.23 8.24
N ALA A 84 -14.84 13.12 8.98
CA ALA A 84 -15.88 12.11 9.05
C ALA A 84 -17.18 12.68 9.66
N ALA A 85 -17.07 13.54 10.68
CA ALA A 85 -18.21 14.22 11.29
C ALA A 85 -18.89 15.22 10.34
N VAL A 86 -18.13 15.89 9.46
CA VAL A 86 -18.67 16.71 8.37
C VAL A 86 -19.40 15.85 7.34
N CYS A 87 -18.81 14.74 6.91
CA CYS A 87 -19.46 13.80 5.98
C CYS A 87 -20.80 13.31 6.53
N ALA A 88 -20.84 12.94 7.81
CA ALA A 88 -22.04 12.47 8.47
C ALA A 88 -23.14 13.55 8.54
N ALA A 89 -22.78 14.81 8.81
CA ALA A 89 -23.73 15.92 8.83
C ALA A 89 -24.32 16.25 7.44
N GLU A 90 -23.53 16.03 6.39
CA GLU A 90 -23.98 16.14 5.00
C GLU A 90 -24.67 14.86 4.49
N GLY A 91 -25.01 13.91 5.38
CA GLY A 91 -25.76 12.70 5.08
C GLY A 91 -24.97 11.58 4.41
N VAL A 92 -23.65 11.73 4.27
CA VAL A 92 -22.77 10.71 3.68
C VAL A 92 -22.34 9.73 4.77
N ARG A 93 -22.62 8.44 4.53
CA ARG A 93 -22.27 7.33 5.44
C ARG A 93 -21.40 6.33 4.71
N ALA A 94 -20.33 5.87 5.37
CA ALA A 94 -19.49 4.81 4.85
C ALA A 94 -20.11 3.43 5.07
N ASP A 95 -19.92 2.56 4.08
CA ASP A 95 -20.16 1.12 4.20
C ASP A 95 -18.91 0.37 4.70
N VAL A 96 -17.74 0.96 4.50
CA VAL A 96 -16.45 0.43 4.96
C VAL A 96 -15.48 1.55 5.32
N LEU A 97 -14.67 1.32 6.34
CA LEU A 97 -13.61 2.22 6.79
C LEU A 97 -12.25 1.58 6.48
N VAL A 98 -11.30 2.37 5.97
CA VAL A 98 -9.92 1.92 5.70
C VAL A 98 -8.94 2.99 6.12
N GLY A 99 -7.98 2.61 6.96
CA GLY A 99 -6.86 3.47 7.33
C GLY A 99 -5.64 3.19 6.46
N HIS A 100 -5.00 4.24 5.96
CA HIS A 100 -3.69 4.16 5.34
C HIS A 100 -2.62 4.45 6.39
N SER A 101 -1.84 3.43 6.78
CA SER A 101 -0.80 3.56 7.81
C SER A 101 -1.38 4.21 9.09
N PHE A 102 -0.88 5.37 9.51
CA PHE A 102 -1.35 6.11 10.68
C PHE A 102 -2.87 6.40 10.68
N GLY A 103 -3.52 6.49 9.51
CA GLY A 103 -4.97 6.70 9.42
C GLY A 103 -5.82 5.57 10.03
N GLU A 104 -5.22 4.40 10.30
CA GLU A 104 -5.90 3.26 10.91
C GLU A 104 -6.43 3.56 12.33
N TRP A 105 -5.73 4.42 13.07
CA TRP A 105 -6.20 4.91 14.37
C TRP A 105 -7.54 5.64 14.25
N ALA A 106 -7.72 6.48 13.22
CA ALA A 106 -8.98 7.17 12.97
C ALA A 106 -10.07 6.20 12.49
N ALA A 107 -9.74 5.26 11.60
CA ALA A 107 -10.68 4.26 11.10
C ALA A 107 -11.25 3.38 12.23
N LEU A 108 -10.39 2.85 13.10
CA LEU A 108 -10.79 2.01 14.23
C LEU A 108 -11.58 2.82 15.28
N THR A 109 -11.16 4.05 15.57
CA THR A 109 -11.90 4.94 16.48
C THR A 109 -13.31 5.21 15.96
N LEU A 110 -13.46 5.56 14.67
CA LEU A 110 -14.77 5.81 14.09
C LEU A 110 -15.65 4.54 14.08
N ALA A 111 -15.03 3.36 13.99
CA ALA A 111 -15.73 2.09 14.12
C ALA A 111 -16.17 1.75 15.56
N GLY A 112 -15.86 2.60 16.55
CA GLY A 112 -16.25 2.40 17.95
C GLY A 112 -15.35 1.46 18.73
N VAL A 113 -14.14 1.17 18.22
CA VAL A 113 -13.14 0.36 18.92
C VAL A 113 -12.67 1.08 20.20
N TRP A 114 -12.49 2.39 20.11
CA TRP A 114 -12.14 3.31 21.18
C TRP A 114 -12.94 4.60 21.05
N THR A 115 -13.08 5.32 22.15
CA THR A 115 -13.46 6.74 22.13
C THR A 115 -12.31 7.59 21.57
N PRO A 116 -12.58 8.82 21.08
CA PRO A 116 -11.53 9.74 20.64
C PRO A 116 -10.46 10.00 21.71
N VAL A 117 -10.86 10.12 22.98
CA VAL A 117 -9.95 10.30 24.11
C VAL A 117 -9.04 9.08 24.30
N GLU A 118 -9.60 7.87 24.33
CA GLU A 118 -8.83 6.63 24.49
C GLU A 118 -7.83 6.44 23.34
N ALA A 119 -8.25 6.64 22.09
CA ALA A 119 -7.39 6.54 20.93
C ALA A 119 -6.28 7.61 20.91
N ALA A 120 -6.59 8.85 21.27
CA ALA A 120 -5.59 9.91 21.38
C ALA A 120 -4.50 9.55 22.42
N ARG A 121 -4.89 8.99 23.58
CA ARG A 121 -3.93 8.50 24.58
C ARG A 121 -3.04 7.39 24.01
N LEU A 122 -3.62 6.43 23.27
CA LEU A 122 -2.85 5.36 22.63
C LEU A 122 -1.85 5.90 21.60
N ILE A 123 -2.22 6.95 20.85
CA ILE A 123 -1.30 7.64 19.94
C ILE A 123 -0.14 8.29 20.71
N CYS A 124 -0.42 8.99 21.82
CA CYS A 124 0.62 9.55 22.68
C CYS A 124 1.55 8.47 23.24
N GLU A 125 1.01 7.34 23.71
CA GLU A 125 1.79 6.21 24.19
C GLU A 125 2.65 5.60 23.08
N ARG A 126 2.11 5.49 21.86
CA ARG A 126 2.86 4.99 20.70
C ARG A 126 4.09 5.86 20.41
N ASP A 127 3.91 7.18 20.43
CA ASP A 127 5.00 8.11 20.17
C ASP A 127 6.03 8.11 21.32
N ARG A 128 5.56 8.00 22.58
CA ARG A 128 6.42 7.83 23.75
C ARG A 128 7.28 6.57 23.63
N VAL A 129 6.68 5.44 23.23
CA VAL A 129 7.40 4.18 23.05
C VAL A 129 8.44 4.29 21.94
N CYS A 130 8.11 4.87 20.79
CA CYS A 130 9.09 5.10 19.72
C CYS A 130 10.27 5.93 20.20
N ARG A 131 10.01 7.02 20.93
CA ARG A 131 11.05 7.91 21.48
C ARG A 131 11.99 7.19 22.46
N GLN A 132 11.47 6.25 23.24
CA GLN A 132 12.23 5.54 24.27
C GLN A 132 12.96 4.30 23.75
N ALA A 133 12.54 3.76 22.61
CA ALA A 133 13.07 2.50 22.08
C ALA A 133 14.49 2.58 21.50
N GLY A 134 15.10 3.77 21.43
CA GLY A 134 16.47 3.94 20.93
C GLY A 134 16.63 3.46 19.48
N ILE A 135 15.60 3.65 18.66
CA ILE A 135 15.54 3.18 17.26
C ILE A 135 16.70 3.80 16.49
N GLU A 136 17.43 2.96 15.75
CA GLU A 136 18.53 3.42 14.91
C GLU A 136 18.05 4.42 13.83
N PRO A 137 18.90 5.38 13.43
CA PRO A 137 18.55 6.32 12.36
C PRO A 137 18.15 5.61 11.07
N GLY A 138 16.96 5.95 10.58
CA GLY A 138 16.40 5.39 9.37
C GLY A 138 15.18 6.18 8.93
N GLY A 139 14.67 5.84 7.76
CA GLY A 139 13.59 6.63 7.16
C GLY A 139 12.81 5.86 6.12
N LEU A 140 12.21 6.62 5.21
CA LEU A 140 11.31 6.13 4.17
C LEU A 140 11.69 6.73 2.81
N LEU A 141 11.59 5.93 1.75
CA LEU A 141 11.82 6.35 0.36
C LEU A 141 10.63 5.93 -0.50
N ALA A 142 9.86 6.90 -0.98
CA ALA A 142 8.81 6.65 -1.96
C ALA A 142 9.44 6.45 -3.35
N VAL A 143 9.15 5.33 -3.99
CA VAL A 143 9.66 4.96 -5.31
C VAL A 143 8.50 4.79 -6.30
N ALA A 144 8.65 5.34 -7.50
CA ALA A 144 7.63 5.31 -8.55
C ALA A 144 7.62 3.99 -9.33
N VAL A 145 7.56 2.87 -8.60
CA VAL A 145 7.45 1.51 -9.12
C VAL A 145 6.54 0.66 -8.21
N GLY A 146 6.01 -0.42 -8.77
CA GLY A 146 5.22 -1.40 -8.02
C GLY A 146 6.02 -2.20 -7.00
N PRO A 147 5.34 -2.97 -6.13
CA PRO A 147 5.97 -3.62 -4.98
C PRO A 147 7.02 -4.66 -5.37
N ASP A 148 6.82 -5.41 -6.46
CA ASP A 148 7.78 -6.42 -6.92
C ASP A 148 9.10 -5.78 -7.37
N THR A 149 9.02 -4.75 -8.21
CA THR A 149 10.19 -3.96 -8.62
C THR A 149 10.84 -3.25 -7.44
N ALA A 150 10.07 -2.75 -6.47
CA ALA A 150 10.61 -2.13 -5.27
C ALA A 150 11.39 -3.15 -4.40
N ARG A 151 10.91 -4.40 -4.29
CA ARG A 151 11.66 -5.48 -3.61
C ARG A 151 12.95 -5.81 -4.34
N HIS A 152 12.95 -5.88 -5.67
CA HIS A 152 14.18 -6.07 -6.44
C HIS A 152 15.17 -4.91 -6.24
N LEU A 153 14.69 -3.66 -6.27
CA LEU A 153 15.52 -2.48 -6.00
C LEU A 153 16.14 -2.55 -4.61
N ALA A 154 15.37 -2.95 -3.60
CA ALA A 154 15.88 -3.13 -2.25
C ALA A 154 16.93 -4.25 -2.20
N GLY A 155 16.66 -5.42 -2.78
CA GLY A 155 17.59 -6.55 -2.81
C GLY A 155 18.90 -6.30 -3.54
N VAL A 156 18.91 -5.45 -4.58
CA VAL A 156 20.14 -5.03 -5.29
C VAL A 156 21.07 -4.20 -4.39
N VAL A 157 20.48 -3.44 -3.46
CA VAL A 157 21.20 -2.52 -2.58
C VAL A 157 21.63 -3.23 -1.30
N ASP A 158 20.67 -3.86 -0.63
CA ASP A 158 20.83 -4.57 0.63
C ASP A 158 19.58 -5.44 0.87
N GLU A 159 19.74 -6.76 0.82
CA GLU A 159 18.65 -7.73 0.99
C GLU A 159 18.04 -7.74 2.41
N TRP A 160 18.77 -7.25 3.42
CA TRP A 160 18.42 -7.45 4.83
C TRP A 160 17.93 -6.19 5.53
N SER A 161 18.52 -5.04 5.20
CA SER A 161 18.22 -3.79 5.92
C SER A 161 17.08 -2.98 5.32
N LEU A 162 16.78 -3.17 4.03
CA LEU A 162 15.81 -2.38 3.29
C LEU A 162 14.63 -3.25 2.84
N GLY A 163 13.41 -2.79 3.10
CA GLY A 163 12.20 -3.55 2.75
C GLY A 163 11.06 -2.66 2.26
N VAL A 164 10.07 -3.25 1.60
CA VAL A 164 8.84 -2.55 1.22
C VAL A 164 7.97 -2.37 2.46
N ALA A 165 7.83 -1.12 2.90
CA ALA A 165 6.98 -0.71 4.00
C ALA A 165 5.54 -0.47 3.56
N VAL A 166 5.33 0.02 2.34
CA VAL A 166 3.98 0.33 1.83
C VAL A 166 3.87 -0.01 0.35
N SER A 167 2.86 -0.79 -0.02
CA SER A 167 2.43 -1.05 -1.39
C SER A 167 1.21 -0.18 -1.70
N ASN A 168 1.39 0.96 -2.39
CA ASN A 168 0.29 1.89 -2.67
C ASN A 168 -0.42 1.60 -3.98
N GLY A 169 0.31 1.13 -4.98
CA GLY A 169 -0.22 0.89 -6.32
C GLY A 169 0.79 0.19 -7.23
N PRO A 170 0.37 -0.19 -8.45
CA PRO A 170 1.26 -0.82 -9.42
C PRO A 170 2.43 0.08 -9.86
N GLY A 171 2.30 1.39 -9.69
CA GLY A 171 3.35 2.38 -9.99
C GLY A 171 3.93 3.09 -8.75
N GLN A 172 3.59 2.68 -7.53
CA GLN A 172 4.12 3.34 -6.34
C GLN A 172 4.26 2.40 -5.14
N SER A 173 5.48 2.40 -4.57
CA SER A 173 5.81 1.71 -3.30
C SER A 173 6.64 2.62 -2.38
N VAL A 174 6.76 2.27 -1.11
CA VAL A 174 7.63 2.94 -0.14
C VAL A 174 8.58 1.93 0.46
N LEU A 175 9.88 2.21 0.39
CA LEU A 175 10.93 1.45 1.06
C LEU A 175 11.19 2.04 2.45
N ALA A 176 11.57 1.19 3.41
CA ALA A 176 11.94 1.57 4.77
C ALA A 176 13.20 0.84 5.21
N GLY A 177 14.08 1.55 5.91
CA GLY A 177 15.35 1.02 6.41
C GLY A 177 16.31 2.11 6.86
N PRO A 178 17.60 1.78 7.05
CA PRO A 178 18.64 2.72 7.44
C PRO A 178 18.89 3.78 6.37
N GLU A 179 19.37 4.95 6.79
CA GLU A 179 19.63 6.08 5.88
C GLU A 179 20.58 5.72 4.73
N ALA A 180 21.65 4.96 5.02
CA ALA A 180 22.63 4.54 4.03
C ALA A 180 22.04 3.63 2.94
N GLY A 181 21.18 2.67 3.33
CA GLY A 181 20.50 1.79 2.37
C GLY A 181 19.51 2.56 1.50
N LEU A 182 18.80 3.52 2.09
CA LEU A 182 17.90 4.38 1.34
C LEU A 182 18.65 5.32 0.38
N ASP A 183 19.84 5.81 0.73
CA ASP A 183 20.69 6.64 -0.15
C ASP A 183 21.14 5.85 -1.38
N GLN A 184 21.58 4.61 -1.16
CA GLN A 184 21.97 3.69 -2.23
C GLN A 184 20.78 3.34 -3.13
N ALA A 185 19.61 3.02 -2.55
CA ALA A 185 18.39 2.76 -3.32
C ALA A 185 17.95 3.96 -4.14
N GLN A 186 18.08 5.18 -3.59
CA GLN A 186 17.79 6.40 -4.33
C GLN A 186 18.78 6.62 -5.49
N ALA A 187 20.07 6.34 -5.29
CA ALA A 187 21.08 6.43 -6.35
C ALA A 187 20.84 5.40 -7.47
N VAL A 188 20.52 4.15 -7.12
CA VAL A 188 20.18 3.10 -8.10
C VAL A 188 18.89 3.47 -8.85
N ALA A 189 17.84 3.91 -8.15
CA ALA A 189 16.62 4.37 -8.80
C ALA A 189 16.90 5.52 -9.79
N SER A 190 17.71 6.50 -9.39
CA SER A 190 18.13 7.59 -10.27
C SER A 190 18.87 7.10 -11.51
N ALA A 191 19.79 6.14 -11.37
CA ALA A 191 20.52 5.54 -12.50
C ALA A 191 19.58 4.80 -13.47
N LEU A 192 18.49 4.23 -12.96
CA LEU A 192 17.45 3.54 -13.73
C LEU A 192 16.37 4.49 -14.28
N GLY A 193 16.48 5.81 -14.07
CA GLY A 193 15.45 6.77 -14.47
C GLY A 193 14.14 6.67 -13.65
N VAL A 194 14.16 5.94 -12.54
CA VAL A 194 13.03 5.78 -11.63
C VAL A 194 13.00 6.94 -10.63
N ARG A 195 11.86 7.61 -10.50
CA ARG A 195 11.68 8.66 -9.51
C ARG A 195 11.66 8.08 -8.11
N ALA A 196 12.54 8.57 -7.24
CA ALA A 196 12.62 8.19 -5.83
C ALA A 196 12.75 9.44 -4.95
N VAL A 197 11.91 9.56 -3.92
CA VAL A 197 11.79 10.77 -3.07
C VAL A 197 11.78 10.37 -1.61
N ARG A 198 12.65 10.99 -0.81
CA ARG A 198 12.65 10.83 0.65
C ARG A 198 11.32 11.28 1.25
N VAL A 199 10.70 10.39 2.01
CA VAL A 199 9.49 10.69 2.77
C VAL A 199 9.94 11.13 4.16
N LYS A 200 9.49 12.32 4.56
CA LYS A 200 9.79 12.85 5.88
C LYS A 200 9.03 12.04 6.93
N ALA A 201 9.76 11.24 7.70
CA ALA A 201 9.26 10.50 8.83
C ALA A 201 10.33 10.43 9.93
N ALA A 202 9.90 10.36 11.18
CA ALA A 202 10.81 10.29 12.32
C ALA A 202 11.51 8.94 12.44
N TYR A 203 10.91 7.87 11.90
CA TYR A 203 11.38 6.50 12.02
C TYR A 203 11.10 5.71 10.73
N PRO A 204 11.81 4.60 10.49
CA PRO A 204 11.53 3.66 9.40
C PRO A 204 10.28 2.82 9.68
N TYR A 205 9.12 3.46 9.75
CA TYR A 205 7.83 2.79 10.02
C TYR A 205 7.53 1.66 9.03
N HIS A 206 6.74 0.70 9.49
CA HIS A 206 6.33 -0.50 8.74
C HIS A 206 7.52 -1.36 8.31
N SER A 207 8.50 -1.49 9.20
CA SER A 207 9.70 -2.29 8.94
C SER A 207 10.15 -3.07 10.19
N PRO A 208 11.01 -4.10 10.03
CA PRO A 208 11.61 -4.83 11.14
C PRO A 208 12.38 -3.94 12.14
N TRP A 209 12.86 -2.77 11.72
CA TRP A 209 13.57 -1.80 12.57
C TRP A 209 12.72 -1.25 13.71
N MET A 210 11.39 -1.34 13.58
CA MET A 210 10.45 -0.90 14.61
C MET A 210 10.09 -2.02 15.61
N ARG A 211 10.65 -3.23 15.48
CA ARG A 211 10.22 -4.41 16.26
C ARG A 211 10.30 -4.19 17.77
N ALA A 212 11.41 -3.63 18.27
CA ALA A 212 11.59 -3.38 19.70
C ALA A 212 10.52 -2.41 20.26
N ALA A 213 10.23 -1.34 19.53
CA ALA A 213 9.16 -0.41 19.86
C ALA A 213 7.78 -1.09 19.79
N GLY A 214 7.53 -1.89 18.75
CA GLY A 214 6.29 -2.66 18.60
C GLY A 214 6.05 -3.67 19.72
N GLU A 215 7.11 -4.32 20.21
CA GLU A 215 7.03 -5.25 21.36
C GLU A 215 6.64 -4.54 22.64
N THR A 216 7.23 -3.38 22.91
CA THR A 216 6.85 -2.55 24.06
C THR A 216 5.41 -2.01 23.91
N PHE A 217 5.04 -1.60 22.71
CA PHE A 217 3.69 -1.08 22.44
C PHE A 217 2.62 -2.16 22.51
N ARG A 218 2.96 -3.43 22.28
CA ARG A 218 2.03 -4.57 22.48
C ARG A 218 1.47 -4.60 23.91
N GLU A 219 2.30 -4.33 24.92
CA GLU A 219 1.84 -4.28 26.31
C GLU A 219 0.83 -3.15 26.56
N VAL A 220 0.98 -2.02 25.85
CA VAL A 220 -0.01 -0.92 25.86
C VAL A 220 -1.30 -1.40 25.22
N MET A 221 -1.21 -2.10 24.08
CA MET A 221 -2.37 -2.62 23.35
C MET A 221 -3.16 -3.67 24.14
N GLU A 222 -2.50 -4.50 24.94
CA GLU A 222 -3.16 -5.45 25.84
C GLU A 222 -4.07 -4.75 26.86
N ARG A 223 -3.70 -3.55 27.29
CA ARG A 223 -4.44 -2.74 28.27
C ARG A 223 -5.31 -1.65 27.62
N SER A 224 -5.41 -1.63 26.29
CA SER A 224 -6.08 -0.56 25.54
C SER A 224 -7.61 -0.51 25.69
N GLY A 225 -8.23 -1.54 26.24
CA GLY A 225 -9.69 -1.64 26.31
C GLY A 225 -10.37 -1.76 24.94
N ALA A 226 -9.64 -2.24 23.92
CA ALA A 226 -10.13 -2.40 22.55
C ALA A 226 -11.48 -3.15 22.49
N ARG A 227 -12.44 -2.56 21.77
CA ARG A 227 -13.76 -3.14 21.52
C ARG A 227 -13.83 -3.72 20.11
N VAL A 228 -14.81 -4.60 19.89
CA VAL A 228 -15.10 -5.11 18.54
C VAL A 228 -15.64 -3.95 17.69
N PRO A 229 -15.14 -3.75 16.45
CA PRO A 229 -15.67 -2.73 15.55
C PRO A 229 -17.17 -2.89 15.30
N THR A 230 -17.91 -1.79 15.42
CA THR A 230 -19.36 -1.72 15.14
C THR A 230 -19.67 -1.41 13.67
N GLN A 231 -18.64 -1.01 12.91
CA GLN A 231 -18.69 -0.78 11.47
C GLN A 231 -17.61 -1.61 10.79
N ARG A 232 -17.80 -1.96 9.51
CA ARG A 232 -16.81 -2.73 8.73
C ARG A 232 -15.52 -1.91 8.60
N VAL A 233 -14.42 -2.46 9.10
CA VAL A 233 -13.07 -1.92 8.90
C VAL A 233 -12.27 -2.94 8.11
N TYR A 234 -11.66 -2.54 7.00
CA TYR A 234 -10.64 -3.36 6.33
C TYR A 234 -9.26 -2.78 6.65
N SER A 235 -8.37 -3.61 7.21
CA SER A 235 -7.01 -3.24 7.56
C SER A 235 -6.04 -3.63 6.46
N PRO A 236 -5.33 -2.67 5.84
CA PRO A 236 -4.22 -2.99 4.93
C PRO A 236 -3.01 -3.60 5.64
N ILE A 237 -2.95 -3.54 6.98
CA ILE A 237 -1.89 -4.16 7.80
C ILE A 237 -2.17 -5.64 8.03
N SER A 238 -3.40 -6.00 8.42
CA SER A 238 -3.76 -7.42 8.59
C SER A 238 -4.20 -8.10 7.29
N GLY A 239 -4.46 -7.34 6.23
CA GLY A 239 -4.97 -7.84 4.95
C GLY A 239 -6.39 -8.41 5.05
N SER A 240 -7.19 -7.98 6.02
CA SER A 240 -8.50 -8.57 6.29
C SER A 240 -9.49 -7.60 6.93
N TYR A 241 -10.76 -7.99 6.94
CA TYR A 241 -11.79 -7.29 7.72
C TYR A 241 -11.58 -7.55 9.21
N VAL A 242 -11.56 -6.49 10.00
CA VAL A 242 -11.36 -6.56 11.45
C VAL A 242 -12.70 -6.88 12.13
N SER A 243 -12.77 -8.02 12.81
CA SER A 243 -14.02 -8.51 13.42
C SER A 243 -13.89 -8.92 14.88
N THR A 244 -12.72 -8.80 15.49
CA THR A 244 -12.46 -9.19 16.89
C THR A 244 -11.62 -8.12 17.60
N ALA A 245 -11.77 -8.03 18.93
CA ALA A 245 -10.91 -7.16 19.74
C ALA A 245 -9.45 -7.62 19.72
N ASP A 246 -9.19 -8.92 19.60
CA ASP A 246 -7.83 -9.46 19.48
C ASP A 246 -7.17 -9.02 18.17
N GLY A 247 -7.90 -9.10 17.05
CA GLY A 247 -7.41 -8.61 15.77
C GLY A 247 -7.10 -7.11 15.78
N VAL A 248 -7.90 -6.31 16.50
CA VAL A 248 -7.58 -4.89 16.74
C VAL A 248 -6.26 -4.73 17.49
N ARG A 249 -6.05 -5.50 18.56
CA ARG A 249 -4.82 -5.44 19.38
C ARG A 249 -3.60 -5.87 18.56
N ASP A 250 -3.73 -6.90 17.74
CA ASP A 250 -2.68 -7.38 16.84
C ASP A 250 -2.31 -6.32 15.80
N ILE A 251 -3.31 -5.67 15.20
CA ILE A 251 -3.08 -4.53 14.29
C ILE A 251 -2.36 -3.40 15.01
N GLY A 252 -2.79 -3.01 16.22
CA GLY A 252 -2.13 -1.95 16.98
C GLY A 252 -0.68 -2.29 17.35
N ALA A 253 -0.40 -3.52 17.78
CA ALA A 253 0.93 -3.99 18.13
C ALA A 253 1.84 -4.12 16.90
N GLY A 254 1.28 -4.52 15.76
CA GLY A 254 1.96 -4.62 14.47
C GLY A 254 2.03 -3.29 13.71
N HIS A 255 1.33 -2.25 14.15
CA HIS A 255 1.05 -1.04 13.36
C HIS A 255 2.32 -0.39 12.79
N MET A 256 3.37 -0.28 13.61
CA MET A 256 4.64 0.33 13.20
C MET A 256 5.63 -0.64 12.56
N VAL A 257 5.36 -1.95 12.55
CA VAL A 257 6.31 -3.01 12.16
C VAL A 257 5.92 -3.68 10.85
N VAL A 258 4.63 -3.96 10.69
CA VAL A 258 4.10 -4.74 9.58
C VAL A 258 3.88 -3.84 8.36
N PRO A 259 4.29 -4.27 7.15
CA PRO A 259 4.01 -3.55 5.91
C PRO A 259 2.53 -3.26 5.67
N VAL A 260 2.24 -2.16 4.98
CA VAL A 260 0.88 -1.74 4.59
C VAL A 260 0.62 -2.14 3.15
N ASP A 261 -0.31 -3.06 2.89
CA ASP A 261 -0.71 -3.44 1.54
C ASP A 261 -2.02 -2.74 1.11
N PHE A 262 -1.89 -1.46 0.78
CA PHE A 262 -3.02 -0.64 0.36
C PHE A 262 -3.53 -1.02 -1.04
N LEU A 263 -2.63 -1.45 -1.93
CA LEU A 263 -2.97 -1.97 -3.24
C LEU A 263 -3.92 -3.18 -3.14
N ALA A 264 -3.57 -4.18 -2.31
CA ALA A 264 -4.45 -5.32 -2.09
C ALA A 264 -5.79 -4.91 -1.46
N ALA A 265 -5.77 -3.97 -0.50
CA ALA A 265 -6.98 -3.45 0.13
C ALA A 265 -7.96 -2.87 -0.90
N LEU A 266 -7.48 -2.05 -1.84
CA LEU A 266 -8.29 -1.46 -2.90
C LEU A 266 -8.92 -2.52 -3.82
N HIS A 267 -8.17 -3.56 -4.18
CA HIS A 267 -8.72 -4.67 -4.98
C HIS A 267 -9.79 -5.47 -4.23
N VAL A 268 -9.63 -5.68 -2.91
CA VAL A 268 -10.69 -6.28 -2.09
C VAL A 268 -11.93 -5.39 -2.08
N LEU A 269 -11.78 -4.09 -1.82
CA LEU A 269 -12.92 -3.17 -1.83
C LEU A 269 -13.64 -3.13 -3.18
N ARG A 270 -12.89 -3.21 -4.29
CA ARG A 270 -13.48 -3.29 -5.64
C ARG A 270 -14.31 -4.55 -5.83
N ARG A 271 -13.81 -5.71 -5.39
CA ARG A 271 -14.58 -6.98 -5.42
C ARG A 271 -15.84 -6.86 -4.57
N ASP A 272 -15.75 -6.17 -3.45
CA ASP A 272 -16.85 -5.80 -2.56
C ASP A 272 -17.77 -4.69 -3.11
N GLN A 273 -17.65 -4.34 -4.40
CA GLN A 273 -18.52 -3.38 -5.09
C GLN A 273 -18.48 -1.95 -4.50
N VAL A 274 -17.38 -1.58 -3.83
CA VAL A 274 -17.12 -0.18 -3.48
C VAL A 274 -16.83 0.61 -4.75
N THR A 275 -17.56 1.70 -4.95
CA THR A 275 -17.48 2.56 -6.15
C THR A 275 -17.19 4.01 -5.81
N VAL A 276 -17.34 4.41 -4.54
CA VAL A 276 -17.11 5.77 -4.06
C VAL A 276 -16.11 5.74 -2.91
N PHE A 277 -15.05 6.54 -3.01
CA PHE A 277 -14.02 6.67 -1.99
C PHE A 277 -13.97 8.11 -1.49
N VAL A 278 -14.12 8.31 -0.18
CA VAL A 278 -14.09 9.62 0.46
C VAL A 278 -12.86 9.70 1.35
N GLU A 279 -11.94 10.62 1.08
CA GLU A 279 -10.80 10.88 1.96
C GLU A 279 -11.25 11.74 3.14
N CYS A 280 -11.14 11.17 4.33
CA CYS A 280 -11.36 11.87 5.58
C CYS A 280 -10.04 12.43 6.10
N GLY A 281 -9.60 13.57 5.55
CA GLY A 281 -8.36 14.23 5.95
C GLY A 281 -8.13 15.57 5.25
N ALA A 282 -6.95 16.15 5.45
CA ALA A 282 -6.64 17.52 5.00
C ALA A 282 -6.36 17.67 3.49
N LYS A 283 -6.19 16.55 2.78
CA LYS A 283 -5.72 16.47 1.39
C LYS A 283 -6.51 15.38 0.64
N ASP A 284 -6.04 15.05 -0.55
CA ASP A 284 -6.62 14.09 -1.50
C ASP A 284 -5.56 13.05 -1.93
N ILE A 285 -4.65 12.67 -1.03
CA ILE A 285 -3.50 11.81 -1.37
C ILE A 285 -3.96 10.37 -1.62
N VAL A 286 -4.71 9.80 -0.68
CA VAL A 286 -5.08 8.38 -0.67
C VAL A 286 -6.19 8.10 -1.68
N THR A 287 -7.07 9.06 -1.90
CA THR A 287 -8.07 9.01 -2.97
C THR A 287 -7.44 9.11 -4.37
N ARG A 288 -6.38 9.90 -4.56
CA ARG A 288 -5.63 9.89 -5.83
C ARG A 288 -5.02 8.52 -6.12
N LEU A 289 -4.44 7.86 -5.10
CA LEU A 289 -3.95 6.48 -5.22
C LEU A 289 -5.10 5.51 -5.57
N ALA A 290 -6.26 5.64 -4.92
CA ALA A 290 -7.42 4.81 -5.22
C ALA A 290 -7.91 4.95 -6.67
N ALA A 291 -7.95 6.17 -7.20
CA ALA A 291 -8.33 6.44 -8.59
C ALA A 291 -7.33 5.88 -9.61
N GLU A 292 -6.04 5.89 -9.28
CA GLU A 292 -4.98 5.31 -10.12
C GLU A 292 -5.09 3.78 -10.20
N VAL A 293 -5.34 3.13 -9.07
CA VAL A 293 -5.45 1.66 -8.98
C VAL A 293 -6.78 1.15 -9.55
N LEU A 294 -7.88 1.90 -9.36
CA LEU A 294 -9.23 1.48 -9.71
C LEU A 294 -9.87 2.45 -10.72
N PRO A 295 -9.63 2.26 -12.03
CA PRO A 295 -10.29 3.08 -13.05
C PRO A 295 -11.82 3.06 -12.92
N GLY A 296 -12.44 4.23 -13.04
CA GLY A 296 -13.90 4.39 -13.04
C GLY A 296 -14.56 4.52 -11.64
N VAL A 297 -13.78 4.54 -10.57
CA VAL A 297 -14.31 4.87 -9.22
C VAL A 297 -14.47 6.38 -9.06
N ARG A 298 -15.40 6.78 -8.18
CA ARG A 298 -15.58 8.18 -7.79
C ARG A 298 -14.77 8.47 -6.55
N THR A 299 -14.05 9.58 -6.53
CA THR A 299 -13.24 9.99 -5.38
C THR A 299 -13.62 11.38 -4.89
N LEU A 300 -13.69 11.56 -3.58
CA LEU A 300 -14.07 12.82 -2.94
C LEU A 300 -13.10 13.13 -1.79
N ALA A 301 -12.66 14.37 -1.67
CA ALA A 301 -11.80 14.83 -0.58
C ALA A 301 -12.35 16.15 -0.01
N PRO A 302 -13.38 16.09 0.86
CA PRO A 302 -14.20 17.26 1.21
C PRO A 302 -13.43 18.40 1.88
N MET A 303 -12.40 18.07 2.66
CA MET A 303 -11.57 19.04 3.37
C MET A 303 -10.23 19.32 2.67
N ALA A 304 -10.00 18.80 1.46
CA ALA A 304 -8.82 19.15 0.70
C ALA A 304 -8.81 20.68 0.48
N ARG A 305 -7.63 21.31 0.71
CA ARG A 305 -7.33 22.75 0.85
C ARG A 305 -8.03 23.77 -0.07
N ARG A 306 -8.75 23.36 -1.12
CA ARG A 306 -9.21 24.23 -2.21
C ARG A 306 -10.60 24.86 -2.07
N GLY A 307 -11.36 24.69 -0.97
CA GLY A 307 -12.65 25.37 -0.92
C GLY A 307 -13.43 25.47 0.38
N GLY A 308 -12.81 25.16 1.52
CA GLY A 308 -13.41 25.36 2.84
C GLY A 308 -14.76 24.64 3.04
N PRO A 309 -15.56 25.06 4.03
CA PRO A 309 -16.83 24.41 4.38
C PRO A 309 -17.82 24.33 3.21
N GLN A 310 -17.92 25.39 2.40
CA GLN A 310 -18.90 25.47 1.31
C GLN A 310 -18.54 24.51 0.15
N ALA A 311 -17.26 24.38 -0.19
CA ALA A 311 -16.85 23.39 -1.17
C ALA A 311 -17.01 21.97 -0.62
N ALA A 312 -16.73 21.74 0.68
CA ALA A 312 -16.98 20.45 1.30
C ALA A 312 -18.44 20.01 1.13
N ARG A 313 -19.41 20.91 1.41
CA ARG A 313 -20.85 20.66 1.15
C ARG A 313 -21.13 20.35 -0.30
N THR A 314 -20.59 21.15 -1.21
CA THR A 314 -20.83 20.98 -2.65
C THR A 314 -20.32 19.62 -3.15
N VAL A 315 -19.12 19.22 -2.72
CA VAL A 315 -18.52 17.92 -3.04
C VAL A 315 -19.35 16.77 -2.47
N LEU A 316 -19.79 16.90 -1.21
CA LEU A 316 -20.56 15.86 -0.52
C LEU A 316 -22.01 15.75 -1.01
N ALA A 317 -22.64 16.86 -1.43
CA ALA A 317 -23.97 16.85 -2.04
C ALA A 317 -24.00 16.00 -3.32
N GLY A 318 -22.91 15.99 -4.09
CA GLY A 318 -22.77 15.09 -5.25
C GLY A 318 -22.64 13.61 -4.86
N ALA A 319 -22.28 13.30 -3.61
CA ALA A 319 -22.15 11.94 -3.07
C ALA A 319 -23.45 11.40 -2.49
N ALA A 320 -24.35 12.28 -2.07
CA ALA A 320 -25.62 11.91 -1.45
C ALA A 320 -26.51 11.19 -2.48
N VAL A 321 -26.76 9.90 -2.21
CA VAL A 321 -27.75 9.12 -2.95
C VAL A 321 -29.14 9.64 -2.56
N PRO A 322 -30.07 9.94 -3.50
CA PRO A 322 -31.41 10.41 -3.15
C PRO A 322 -32.08 9.39 -2.24
N ALA A 323 -32.44 9.83 -1.03
CA ALA A 323 -33.07 9.01 -0.02
C ALA A 323 -34.53 8.74 -0.41
N ALA A 324 -34.91 7.47 -0.49
CA ALA A 324 -36.30 7.07 -0.31
C ALA A 324 -36.36 5.81 0.54
N VAL A 325 -37.11 5.93 1.64
CA VAL A 325 -38.02 4.97 2.32
C VAL A 325 -37.87 5.06 3.87
N PRO A 326 -38.99 5.16 4.63
CA PRO A 326 -39.06 5.65 6.02
C PRO A 326 -38.79 4.52 7.06
N PRO A 327 -38.83 4.79 8.39
CA PRO A 327 -38.17 3.94 9.38
C PRO A 327 -39.00 2.69 9.71
N VAL A 328 -38.32 1.59 10.03
CA VAL A 328 -38.92 0.36 10.55
C VAL A 328 -38.13 -0.08 11.82
N PRO A 329 -38.79 -0.66 12.84
CA PRO A 329 -38.40 -0.58 14.24
C PRO A 329 -37.40 -1.63 14.74
N SER A 330 -36.99 -1.39 15.99
CA SER A 330 -36.26 -2.20 16.97
C SER A 330 -36.31 -3.75 16.84
N ALA A 331 -35.14 -4.32 17.12
CA ALA A 331 -34.85 -5.66 17.65
C ALA A 331 -35.50 -6.87 16.94
N ALA A 332 -34.72 -7.49 16.05
CA ALA A 332 -34.84 -8.91 15.75
C ALA A 332 -33.46 -9.58 15.84
N THR A 333 -33.40 -10.60 16.69
CA THR A 333 -32.29 -11.52 16.96
C THR A 333 -31.64 -12.07 15.68
N VAL A 334 -30.33 -11.88 15.55
CA VAL A 334 -29.49 -12.63 14.61
C VAL A 334 -29.32 -14.05 15.17
N PRO A 335 -29.62 -15.13 14.42
CA PRO A 335 -29.34 -16.48 14.90
C PRO A 335 -27.82 -16.74 14.83
N ALA A 336 -27.29 -17.36 15.90
CA ALA A 336 -25.89 -17.75 16.00
C ALA A 336 -25.48 -18.70 14.85
N PRO A 337 -24.23 -18.63 14.34
CA PRO A 337 -23.74 -19.59 13.37
C PRO A 337 -23.63 -20.97 14.03
N ARG A 338 -24.26 -21.98 13.42
CA ARG A 338 -24.13 -23.38 13.83
C ARG A 338 -22.70 -23.86 13.53
N ARG A 339 -22.08 -24.54 14.49
CA ARG A 339 -20.88 -25.36 14.29
C ARG A 339 -21.14 -26.40 13.19
N PRO A 340 -20.21 -26.62 12.24
CA PRO A 340 -20.23 -27.85 11.46
C PRO A 340 -19.80 -29.02 12.35
N GLN A 341 -20.67 -30.02 12.44
CA GLN A 341 -20.30 -31.37 12.86
C GLN A 341 -19.50 -32.02 11.74
N GLY A 342 -18.49 -32.80 12.13
CA GLY A 342 -17.56 -33.44 11.23
C GLY A 342 -18.23 -34.51 10.37
N ASP A 343 -17.87 -34.48 9.09
CA ASP A 343 -17.92 -35.62 8.21
C ASP A 343 -16.49 -35.91 7.72
N GLU A 344 -16.25 -37.19 7.48
CA GLU A 344 -14.97 -37.88 7.30
C GLU A 344 -14.05 -37.27 6.22
N VAL A 345 -12.76 -37.31 6.50
CA VAL A 345 -11.67 -36.98 5.57
C VAL A 345 -11.56 -38.09 4.50
N PRO A 346 -11.71 -37.79 3.21
CA PRO A 346 -11.19 -38.67 2.17
C PRO A 346 -9.68 -38.49 2.10
N SER A 347 -8.97 -39.61 2.22
CA SER A 347 -7.54 -39.77 2.00
C SER A 347 -7.08 -39.04 0.73
N ALA A 348 -5.98 -38.28 0.86
CA ALA A 348 -5.33 -37.59 -0.25
C ALA A 348 -4.97 -38.58 -1.37
N ALA A 349 -5.63 -38.45 -2.52
CA ALA A 349 -5.10 -38.91 -3.79
C ALA A 349 -4.19 -37.81 -4.32
N ALA A 350 -2.93 -38.18 -4.58
CA ALA A 350 -1.92 -37.32 -5.16
C ALA A 350 -2.40 -36.70 -6.49
N VAL A 351 -2.24 -35.38 -6.62
CA VAL A 351 -2.28 -34.70 -7.91
C VAL A 351 -0.85 -34.79 -8.48
N PRO A 352 -0.65 -35.24 -9.72
CA PRO A 352 0.69 -35.34 -10.30
C PRO A 352 1.29 -33.94 -10.49
N GLU A 353 2.56 -33.77 -10.10
CA GLU A 353 3.40 -32.69 -10.62
C GLU A 353 3.58 -32.92 -12.12
N GLU A 354 3.00 -32.07 -12.96
CA GLU A 354 3.36 -32.02 -14.38
C GLU A 354 4.75 -31.39 -14.49
N SER A 355 5.75 -32.24 -14.67
CA SER A 355 7.06 -31.87 -15.20
C SER A 355 6.89 -31.35 -16.62
N VAL A 356 7.17 -30.07 -16.86
CA VAL A 356 7.28 -29.51 -18.21
C VAL A 356 8.54 -30.10 -18.83
N GLU A 357 8.39 -31.11 -19.70
CA GLU A 357 9.50 -31.64 -20.49
C GLU A 357 10.01 -30.54 -21.44
N ALA A 358 11.32 -30.30 -21.42
CA ALA A 358 11.98 -29.32 -22.30
C ALA A 358 11.75 -29.69 -23.77
N GLU A 359 11.32 -28.70 -24.57
CA GLU A 359 11.02 -28.88 -25.99
C GLU A 359 12.32 -29.22 -26.75
N ALA A 360 12.26 -30.12 -27.74
CA ALA A 360 13.44 -30.43 -28.54
C ALA A 360 13.78 -29.24 -29.47
N LEU A 361 15.05 -28.84 -29.50
CA LEU A 361 15.54 -27.83 -30.45
C LEU A 361 15.18 -28.23 -31.90
N PRO A 362 14.40 -27.39 -32.63
CA PRO A 362 14.07 -27.66 -34.02
C PRO A 362 15.30 -27.45 -34.93
N PRO A 363 15.25 -27.93 -36.19
CA PRO A 363 16.30 -27.66 -37.18
C PRO A 363 16.60 -26.17 -37.33
N ARG A 364 17.85 -25.81 -37.61
CA ARG A 364 18.34 -24.42 -37.67
C ARG A 364 17.40 -23.44 -38.40
N ALA A 365 16.88 -23.83 -39.56
CA ALA A 365 15.99 -22.98 -40.36
C ALA A 365 14.64 -22.70 -39.68
N GLU A 366 14.10 -23.70 -38.96
CA GLU A 366 12.88 -23.56 -38.18
C GLU A 366 13.13 -22.78 -36.89
N LEU A 367 14.30 -22.94 -36.28
CA LEU A 367 14.71 -22.16 -35.10
C LEU A 367 14.82 -20.67 -35.41
N ILE A 368 15.46 -20.30 -36.53
CA ILE A 368 15.55 -18.89 -36.96
C ILE A 368 14.14 -18.33 -37.18
N THR A 369 13.26 -19.08 -37.85
CA THR A 369 11.86 -18.68 -38.05
C THR A 369 11.13 -18.45 -36.72
N ALA A 370 11.32 -19.35 -35.75
CA ALA A 370 10.74 -19.23 -34.42
C ALA A 370 11.30 -18.02 -33.64
N LEU A 371 12.60 -17.73 -33.79
CA LEU A 371 13.24 -16.55 -33.21
C LEU A 371 12.67 -15.26 -33.80
N CYS A 372 12.54 -15.15 -35.13
CA CYS A 372 11.90 -14.01 -35.79
C CYS A 372 10.51 -13.74 -35.22
N ALA A 373 9.66 -14.77 -35.13
CA ALA A 373 8.32 -14.65 -34.58
C ALA A 373 8.32 -14.20 -33.11
N HIS A 374 9.22 -14.77 -32.30
CA HIS A 374 9.29 -14.48 -30.87
C HIS A 374 9.79 -13.06 -30.58
N TYR A 375 10.79 -12.59 -31.34
CA TYR A 375 11.25 -11.20 -31.25
C TYR A 375 10.19 -10.22 -31.75
N ALA A 376 9.48 -10.52 -32.83
CA ALA A 376 8.39 -9.69 -33.35
C ALA A 376 7.25 -9.53 -32.32
N GLU A 377 6.80 -10.64 -31.71
CA GLU A 377 5.74 -10.63 -30.69
C GLU A 377 6.13 -9.80 -29.46
N ARG A 378 7.33 -10.02 -28.90
CA ARG A 378 7.79 -9.31 -27.70
C ARG A 378 8.03 -7.82 -27.92
N LEU A 379 8.44 -7.43 -29.12
CA LEU A 379 8.73 -6.04 -29.46
C LEU A 379 7.52 -5.31 -30.06
N GLY A 380 6.43 -6.03 -30.35
CA GLY A 380 5.23 -5.46 -30.97
C GLY A 380 5.42 -5.08 -32.44
N TYR A 381 6.42 -5.65 -33.11
CA TYR A 381 6.61 -5.50 -34.55
C TYR A 381 5.76 -6.52 -35.32
N PRO A 382 5.24 -6.18 -36.50
CA PRO A 382 4.61 -7.18 -37.35
C PRO A 382 5.69 -8.19 -37.83
N PRO A 383 5.32 -9.48 -38.02
CA PRO A 383 6.28 -10.58 -38.19
C PRO A 383 7.14 -10.49 -39.47
N ASP A 384 6.83 -9.57 -40.37
CA ASP A 384 7.55 -9.27 -41.60
C ASP A 384 8.67 -8.22 -41.43
N VAL A 385 8.76 -7.56 -40.27
CA VAL A 385 9.80 -6.54 -39.97
C VAL A 385 11.07 -7.14 -39.37
N VAL A 386 10.97 -8.32 -38.75
CA VAL A 386 12.12 -9.01 -38.15
C VAL A 386 12.57 -10.15 -39.09
N THR A 387 13.48 -9.84 -40.01
CA THR A 387 14.10 -10.83 -40.92
C THR A 387 15.44 -11.34 -40.37
N ASP A 388 15.95 -12.42 -40.96
CA ASP A 388 17.12 -13.15 -40.46
C ASP A 388 18.47 -12.45 -40.72
N ASP A 389 18.47 -11.41 -41.55
CA ASP A 389 19.63 -10.60 -41.91
C ASP A 389 19.75 -9.27 -41.14
N VAL A 390 18.79 -8.99 -40.24
CA VAL A 390 18.70 -7.71 -39.53
C VAL A 390 19.61 -7.70 -38.30
N ASP A 391 20.33 -6.58 -38.10
CA ASP A 391 21.10 -6.36 -36.89
C ASP A 391 20.16 -5.98 -35.73
N LEU A 392 20.18 -6.79 -34.68
CA LEU A 392 19.30 -6.65 -33.53
C LEU A 392 19.49 -5.29 -32.84
N GLU A 393 20.71 -4.79 -32.77
CA GLU A 393 21.02 -3.54 -32.07
C GLU A 393 20.91 -2.33 -33.01
N VAL A 394 21.50 -2.42 -34.20
CA VAL A 394 21.61 -1.29 -35.14
C VAL A 394 20.31 -1.03 -35.90
N ASP A 395 19.63 -2.08 -36.33
CA ASP A 395 18.45 -1.94 -37.21
C ASP A 395 17.13 -2.06 -36.45
N LEU A 396 17.08 -2.85 -35.37
CA LEU A 396 15.86 -3.06 -34.55
C LEU A 396 15.90 -2.35 -33.18
N GLY A 397 17.03 -1.77 -32.79
CA GLY A 397 17.19 -1.05 -31.52
C GLY A 397 17.00 -1.94 -30.29
N ILE A 398 17.31 -3.23 -30.40
CA ILE A 398 17.20 -4.22 -29.32
C ILE A 398 18.47 -4.11 -28.48
N ASP A 399 18.32 -3.51 -27.30
CA ASP A 399 19.39 -3.46 -26.32
C ASP A 399 19.72 -4.85 -25.73
N SER A 400 20.92 -4.95 -25.15
CA SER A 400 21.43 -6.18 -24.56
C SER A 400 20.57 -6.71 -23.40
N LEU A 401 19.71 -5.89 -22.78
CA LEU A 401 18.81 -6.29 -21.69
C LEU A 401 17.61 -7.06 -22.25
N ARG A 402 16.97 -6.55 -23.30
CA ARG A 402 15.88 -7.25 -24.00
C ARG A 402 16.36 -8.53 -24.65
N GLN A 403 17.59 -8.53 -25.17
CA GLN A 403 18.21 -9.72 -25.71
C GLN A 403 18.47 -10.77 -24.61
N ALA A 404 18.92 -10.36 -23.42
CA ALA A 404 19.12 -11.25 -22.28
C ALA A 404 17.82 -11.91 -21.81
N GLU A 405 16.71 -11.16 -21.80
CA GLU A 405 15.40 -11.70 -21.44
C GLU A 405 14.87 -12.74 -22.43
N VAL A 406 15.05 -12.48 -23.74
CA VAL A 406 14.66 -13.43 -24.79
C VAL A 406 15.52 -14.70 -24.72
N LEU A 407 16.83 -14.55 -24.57
CA LEU A 407 17.76 -15.68 -24.40
C LEU A 407 17.42 -16.50 -23.16
N ALA A 408 17.13 -15.87 -22.02
CA ALA A 408 16.70 -16.57 -20.81
C ALA A 408 15.41 -17.38 -21.03
N SER A 409 14.44 -16.82 -21.76
CA SER A 409 13.22 -17.53 -22.14
C SER A 409 13.50 -18.73 -23.06
N LEU A 410 14.46 -18.61 -23.98
CA LEU A 410 14.83 -19.68 -24.90
C LEU A 410 15.63 -20.79 -24.21
N TYR A 411 16.54 -20.43 -23.29
CA TYR A 411 17.26 -21.39 -22.46
C TYR A 411 16.30 -22.20 -21.59
N ALA A 412 15.31 -21.54 -20.99
CA ALA A 412 14.26 -22.22 -20.22
C ALA A 412 13.40 -23.12 -21.11
N ARG A 413 12.98 -22.63 -22.29
CA ARG A 413 12.09 -23.38 -23.21
C ARG A 413 12.73 -24.65 -23.76
N TYR A 414 14.01 -24.60 -24.13
CA TYR A 414 14.73 -25.73 -24.72
C TYR A 414 15.62 -26.50 -23.72
N GLY A 415 15.60 -26.11 -22.44
CA GLY A 415 16.39 -26.75 -21.38
C GLY A 415 17.90 -26.68 -21.62
N LEU A 416 18.41 -25.50 -22.00
CA LEU A 416 19.80 -25.29 -22.38
C LEU A 416 20.64 -24.72 -21.23
N ASP A 417 21.85 -25.24 -21.10
CA ASP A 417 22.81 -24.79 -20.08
C ASP A 417 23.68 -23.67 -20.65
N ALA A 418 23.42 -22.44 -20.22
CA ALA A 418 24.21 -21.27 -20.60
C ALA A 418 25.49 -21.11 -19.73
N SER A 419 25.69 -21.94 -18.70
CA SER A 419 26.81 -21.83 -17.78
C SER A 419 28.13 -22.23 -18.46
N GLY A 420 28.94 -21.23 -18.81
CA GLY A 420 30.28 -21.43 -19.41
C GLY A 420 30.38 -21.15 -20.91
N SER A 421 29.28 -20.76 -21.56
CA SER A 421 29.35 -20.24 -22.93
C SER A 421 29.61 -18.73 -22.90
N GLY A 422 30.51 -18.24 -23.77
CA GLY A 422 30.89 -16.81 -23.79
C GLY A 422 29.71 -15.87 -24.01
N ASP A 423 29.89 -14.58 -23.71
CA ASP A 423 28.83 -13.56 -23.65
C ASP A 423 27.82 -13.65 -24.81
N PRO A 424 26.58 -14.12 -24.54
CA PRO A 424 25.56 -14.31 -25.56
C PRO A 424 25.04 -13.00 -26.14
N LEU A 425 25.25 -11.89 -25.44
CA LEU A 425 24.81 -10.55 -25.80
C LEU A 425 25.71 -9.87 -26.82
N ARG A 426 26.83 -10.50 -27.20
CA ARG A 426 27.70 -10.04 -28.30
C ARG A 426 27.22 -10.44 -29.69
N ARG A 427 26.14 -11.23 -29.79
CA ARG A 427 25.62 -11.75 -31.06
C ARG A 427 24.59 -10.78 -31.60
N GLN A 428 24.84 -10.26 -32.79
CA GLN A 428 24.04 -9.16 -33.33
C GLN A 428 22.99 -9.61 -34.35
N THR A 429 22.97 -10.89 -34.76
CA THR A 429 21.98 -11.42 -35.71
C THR A 429 21.23 -12.63 -35.16
N LEU A 430 20.00 -12.87 -35.65
CA LEU A 430 19.20 -14.04 -35.27
C LEU A 430 19.85 -15.39 -35.66
N PRO A 431 20.53 -15.53 -36.82
CA PRO A 431 21.32 -16.70 -37.13
C PRO A 431 22.45 -16.97 -36.13
N ASP A 432 23.14 -15.94 -35.63
CA ASP A 432 24.19 -16.10 -34.62
C ASP A 432 23.64 -16.61 -33.29
N ILE A 433 22.44 -16.15 -32.91
CA ILE A 433 21.71 -16.65 -31.73
C ILE A 433 21.27 -18.10 -31.95
N ALA A 434 20.76 -18.45 -33.13
CA ALA A 434 20.39 -19.84 -33.44
C ALA A 434 21.61 -20.78 -33.36
N ASP A 435 22.74 -20.38 -33.93
CA ASP A 435 23.98 -21.16 -33.89
C ASP A 435 24.52 -21.27 -32.45
N HIS A 436 24.34 -20.24 -31.64
CA HIS A 436 24.65 -20.29 -30.22
C HIS A 436 23.81 -21.32 -29.47
N LEU A 437 22.48 -21.26 -29.61
CA LEU A 437 21.55 -22.16 -28.93
C LEU A 437 21.80 -23.62 -29.31
N MET A 438 22.09 -23.89 -30.59
CA MET A 438 22.44 -25.23 -31.05
C MET A 438 23.77 -25.75 -30.50
N ALA A 439 24.70 -24.85 -30.13
CA ALA A 439 25.99 -25.22 -29.57
C ALA A 439 25.96 -25.43 -28.04
N LEU A 440 24.85 -25.07 -27.37
CA LEU A 440 24.74 -25.22 -25.92
C LEU A 440 24.42 -26.67 -25.51
N PRO A 441 25.07 -27.18 -24.45
CA PRO A 441 24.68 -28.46 -23.88
C PRO A 441 23.29 -28.38 -23.27
N ARG A 442 22.55 -29.49 -23.30
CA ARG A 442 21.27 -29.58 -22.57
C ARG A 442 21.53 -29.77 -21.08
N LEU A 443 20.70 -29.11 -20.26
CA LEU A 443 20.65 -29.36 -18.83
C LEU A 443 20.28 -30.84 -18.64
N SER A 444 21.16 -31.59 -17.96
CA SER A 444 20.92 -33.01 -17.71
C SER A 444 19.72 -33.16 -16.78
N ALA A 445 18.79 -34.05 -17.10
CA ALA A 445 17.67 -34.35 -16.22
C ALA A 445 18.21 -34.84 -14.85
N PRO A 446 17.59 -34.45 -13.73
CA PRO A 446 18.05 -34.85 -12.40
C PRO A 446 18.01 -36.38 -12.27
N VAL A 447 19.14 -36.96 -11.87
CA VAL A 447 19.24 -38.39 -11.54
C VAL A 447 18.39 -38.65 -10.30
N PRO A 448 17.40 -39.56 -10.33
CA PRO A 448 16.59 -39.84 -9.17
C PRO A 448 17.46 -40.49 -8.08
N VAL A 449 17.52 -39.85 -6.92
CA VAL A 449 18.21 -40.35 -5.73
C VAL A 449 17.44 -41.59 -5.24
N SER A 450 18.11 -42.74 -5.23
CA SER A 450 17.54 -44.05 -4.83
C SER A 450 17.33 -44.19 -3.33
#